data_AF-A0A1S6FGE2-F1
#
_entry.id   AF-A0A1S6FGE2-F1
#
_cell.length_a   1.000
_cell.length_b   1.000
_cell.length_c   1.000
_cell.angle_alpha   90.00
_cell.angle_beta   90.00
_cell.angle_gamma   90.00
#
_symmetry.space_group_name_H-M   'P 1'
#
loop_
_entity.id
_entity.type
_entity.pdbx_description
1 polymer ?
#
loop_
_entity_poly.entity_id
_entity_poly.type
_entity_poly.pdbx_seq_one_letter_code
_entity_poly.pdbx_strand_id
1 'polypeptide(L)' 'MSNLIERLIAAHRTLNREIRGELARRVPDRFRLSQLKKERLAIKDRLFRHIPDAAEMRRIARGAIARARHA' A
#
# COMPACT_ATOMS: atom_id res chain seq x y z
N MET A 1 4.60 -15.78 11.73
CA MET A 1 3.28 -15.21 11.36
C MET A 1 3.43 -13.74 10.93
N SER A 2 4.03 -13.47 9.75
CA SER A 2 4.30 -12.10 9.28
C SER A 2 3.99 -11.89 7.78
N ASN A 3 3.53 -12.94 7.10
CA ASN A 3 3.38 -12.96 5.65
C ASN A 3 2.16 -12.15 5.17
N LEU A 4 1.07 -12.11 5.95
CA LEU A 4 -0.14 -11.35 5.58
C LEU A 4 0.10 -9.84 5.59
N ILE A 5 0.74 -9.32 6.64
CA ILE A 5 1.04 -7.88 6.76
C ILE A 5 2.06 -7.47 5.70
N GLU A 6 3.09 -8.29 5.45
CA GLU A 6 4.06 -8.05 4.38
C GLU A 6 3.40 -8.03 3.00
N ARG A 7 2.48 -8.96 2.71
CA ARG A 7 1.68 -8.98 1.48
C ARG A 7 0.79 -7.74 1.35
N LEU A 8 0.14 -7.29 2.43
CA LEU A 8 -0.68 -6.08 2.42
C LEU A 8 0.16 -4.83 2.20
N ILE A 9 1.36 -4.75 2.77
CA ILE A 9 2.31 -3.66 2.54
C ILE A 9 2.81 -3.68 1.10
N ALA A 10 3.16 -4.85 0.56
CA ALA A 10 3.58 -5.00 -0.83
C ALA A 10 2.46 -4.56 -1.79
N ALA A 11 1.23 -5.03 -1.59
CA ALA A 11 0.06 -4.61 -2.36
C ALA A 11 -0.18 -3.10 -2.27
N HIS A 12 -0.07 -2.51 -1.08
CA HIS A 12 -0.18 -1.06 -0.91
C HIS A 12 0.92 -0.28 -1.68
N ARG A 13 2.13 -0.81 -1.78
CA ARG A 13 3.22 -0.20 -2.57
C ARG A 13 2.94 -0.31 -4.07
N THR A 14 2.46 -1.46 -4.54
CA THR A 14 2.04 -1.66 -5.94
C THR A 14 0.96 -0.66 -6.32
N LEU A 15 -0.10 -0.54 -5.51
CA LEU A 15 -1.17 0.43 -5.76
C LEU A 15 -0.67 1.88 -5.79
N ASN A 16 0.25 2.27 -4.89
CA ASN A 16 0.82 3.62 -4.97
C ASN A 16 1.68 3.83 -6.23
N ARG A 17 2.39 2.81 -6.70
CA ARG A 17 3.13 2.88 -7.96
C ARG A 17 2.18 3.03 -9.14
N GLU A 18 1.08 2.28 -9.18
CA GLU A 18 0.06 2.39 -10.20
C GLU A 18 -0.66 3.74 -10.19
N ILE A 19 -1.01 4.25 -9.01
CA ILE A 19 -1.60 5.61 -8.85
C ILE A 19 -0.64 6.67 -9.39
N ARG A 20 0.65 6.58 -9.06
CA ARG A 20 1.67 7.51 -9.57
C ARG A 20 1.85 7.37 -11.08
N GLY A 21 1.84 6.15 -11.61
CA GLY A 21 1.90 5.88 -13.03
C GLY A 21 0.71 6.45 -13.78
N GLU A 22 -0.50 6.29 -13.25
CA GLU A 22 -1.73 6.81 -13.85
C GLU A 22 -1.78 8.34 -13.79
N LEU A 23 -1.33 8.95 -12.68
CA LEU A 23 -1.20 10.41 -12.56
C LEU A 23 -0.14 11.01 -13.48
N ALA A 24 0.90 10.25 -13.82
CA ALA A 24 1.95 10.68 -14.74
C ALA A 24 1.55 10.60 -16.22
N ARG A 25 0.38 10.04 -16.54
CA ARG A 25 -0.13 9.98 -17.92
C ARG A 25 -0.61 11.35 -18.39
N ARG A 26 -0.43 11.64 -19.69
CA ARG A 26 -0.91 12.88 -20.33
C ARG A 26 -2.43 13.05 -20.22
N VAL A 27 -3.17 11.94 -20.22
CA VAL A 27 -4.62 11.90 -19.95
C VAL A 27 -4.86 10.85 -18.86
N PRO A 28 -4.97 11.26 -17.60
CA PRO A 28 -5.20 10.33 -16.50
C PRO A 28 -6.66 9.82 -16.51
N ASP A 29 -6.84 8.50 -16.41
CA ASP A 29 -8.16 7.92 -16.24
C ASP A 29 -8.65 8.12 -14.78
N ARG A 30 -9.60 9.04 -14.62
CA ARG A 30 -10.19 9.37 -13.31
C ARG A 30 -10.97 8.20 -12.70
N PHE A 31 -11.58 7.35 -13.51
CA PHE A 31 -12.31 6.18 -13.05
C PHE A 31 -11.33 5.15 -12.49
N ARG A 32 -10.27 4.84 -13.24
CA ARG A 32 -9.17 3.97 -12.80
C ARG A 32 -8.48 4.51 -11.54
N LEU A 33 -8.22 5.82 -11.47
CA LEU A 33 -7.68 6.46 -10.27
C LEU A 33 -8.61 6.33 -9.06
N SER A 34 -9.93 6.42 -9.25
CA SER A 34 -10.89 6.26 -8.17
C SER A 34 -10.93 4.82 -7.65
N GLN A 35 -10.83 3.82 -8.54
CA GLN A 35 -10.73 2.41 -8.17
C GLN A 35 -9.45 2.11 -7.40
N LEU A 36 -8.29 2.56 -7.91
CA LEU A 36 -7.01 2.38 -7.22
C LEU A 36 -6.99 3.04 -5.83
N LYS A 37 -7.63 4.20 -5.68
CA LYS A 37 -7.77 4.86 -4.37
C LYS A 37 -8.70 4.08 -3.42
N LYS A 38 -9.80 3.52 -3.92
CA LYS A 38 -10.70 2.66 -3.12
C LYS A 38 -10.01 1.38 -2.68
N GLU A 39 -9.27 0.72 -3.56
CA GLU A 39 -8.49 -0.48 -3.22
C GLU A 39 -7.43 -0.17 -2.18
N ARG A 40 -6.73 0.97 -2.32
CA ARG A 40 -5.74 1.42 -1.32
C ARG A 40 -6.39 1.65 0.04
N LEU A 41 -7.59 2.22 0.07
CA LEU A 41 -8.34 2.42 1.32
C LEU A 41 -8.75 1.08 1.95
N ALA A 42 -9.28 0.15 1.17
CA ALA A 42 -9.65 -1.18 1.66
C ALA A 42 -8.45 -1.95 2.26
N ILE A 43 -7.27 -1.82 1.66
CA ILE A 43 -6.03 -2.39 2.22
C ILE A 43 -5.65 -1.70 3.54
N LYS A 44 -5.77 -0.37 3.61
CA LYS A 44 -5.52 0.39 4.84
C LYS A 44 -6.49 0.00 5.95
N ASP A 45 -7.77 -0.20 5.64
CA ASP A 45 -8.79 -0.61 6.60
C ASP A 45 -8.54 -2.04 7.10
N ARG A 46 -8.12 -2.95 6.20
CA ARG A 46 -7.68 -4.29 6.59
C ARG A 46 -6.44 -4.24 7.48
N LEU A 47 -5.46 -3.39 7.17
CA LEU A 47 -4.28 -3.21 8.01
C LEU A 47 -4.65 -2.65 9.39
N PHE A 48 -5.55 -1.67 9.44
CA PHE A 48 -6.00 -1.07 10.69
C PHE A 48 -6.74 -2.07 11.59
N ARG A 49 -7.49 -3.00 10.99
CA ARG A 49 -8.14 -4.10 11.73
C ARG A 49 -7.14 -5.08 12.36
N HIS A 50 -5.96 -5.25 11.77
CA HIS A 50 -4.92 -6.16 12.29
C HIS A 50 -3.89 -5.42 13.16
N ILE A 51 -3.69 -4.13 12.92
CA ILE A 51 -2.73 -3.26 13.59
C ILE A 51 -3.46 -1.95 13.90
N PRO A 52 -4.14 -1.85 15.04
CA PRO A 52 -4.88 -0.64 15.41
C PRO A 52 -3.95 0.54 15.69
N ASP A 53 -2.66 0.30 15.97
CA ASP A 53 -1.69 1.36 16.21
C ASP A 53 -0.98 1.82 14.93
N ALA A 54 -1.19 3.09 14.56
CA ALA A 54 -0.54 3.74 13.44
C ALA A 54 1.00 3.85 13.60
N ALA A 55 1.51 3.85 14.83
CA ALA A 55 2.95 3.87 15.11
C ALA A 55 3.58 2.49 14.86
N GLU A 56 2.94 1.42 15.35
CA GLU A 56 3.26 0.02 15.04
C GLU A 56 3.25 -0.23 13.52
N MET A 57 2.23 0.26 12.81
CA MET A 57 2.12 0.16 11.35
C MET A 57 3.30 0.84 10.64
N ARG A 58 3.70 2.05 11.09
CA ARG A 58 4.87 2.76 10.53
C ARG A 58 6.18 2.02 10.81
N ARG A 59 6.32 1.35 11.95
CA ARG A 59 7.50 0.56 12.30
C ARG A 59 7.60 -0.70 11.43
N ILE A 60 6.50 -1.43 11.27
CA ILE A 60 6.45 -2.63 10.42
C ILE A 60 6.66 -2.27 8.95
N ALA A 61 6.05 -1.18 8.47
CA ALA A 61 6.28 -0.68 7.11
C ALA A 61 7.75 -0.35 6.87
N ARG A 62 8.41 0.35 7.80
CA ARG A 62 9.86 0.65 7.71
C ARG A 62 10.71 -0.63 7.70
N GLY A 63 10.41 -1.59 8.57
CA GLY A 63 11.10 -2.88 8.60
C GLY A 63 10.91 -3.72 7.32
N ALA A 64 9.70 -3.72 6.74
CA ALA A 64 9.42 -4.38 5.47
C ALA A 64 10.13 -3.67 4.28
N ILE A 65 10.22 -2.34 4.31
CA ILE A 65 10.96 -1.56 3.30
C ILE A 65 12.45 -1.89 3.37
N ALA A 66 13.04 -1.94 4.56
CA ALA A 66 14.45 -2.26 4.75
C ALA A 66 14.78 -3.68 4.28
N ARG A 67 13.93 -4.67 4.59
CA ARG A 67 14.09 -6.05 4.15
C ARG A 67 13.94 -6.23 2.64
N ALA A 68 13.00 -5.53 2.01
CA ALA A 68 12.83 -5.55 0.56
C ALA A 68 13.96 -4.83 -0.22
N ARG A 69 14.85 -4.11 0.45
CA ARG A 69 16.02 -3.44 -0.15
C ARG A 69 17.28 -4.31 -0.08
N HIS A 70 17.23 -5.40 0.67
CA HIS A 70 18.32 -6.35 0.91
C HIS A 70 18.07 -7.75 0.31
N ALA A 71 16.95 -7.94 -0.39
CA ALA A 71 16.62 -9.13 -1.16
C ALA A 71 16.66 -8.79 -2.64
#